data_AF-A0A6J4XAZ8-F1
#
_entry.id   AF-A0A6J4XAZ8-F1
#
_cell.length_a   1.000
_cell.length_b   1.000
_cell.length_c   1.000
_cell.angle_alpha   90.00
_cell.angle_beta   90.00
_cell.angle_gamma   90.00
#
_symmetry.space_group_name_H-M   'P 1'
#
loop_
_entity.id
_entity.type
_entity.pdbx_description
1 polymer ?
#
loop_
_entity_poly.entity_id
_entity_poly.type
_entity_poly.pdbx_seq_one_letter_code
_entity_poly.pdbx_strand_id
1 'polypeptide(L)' 'MIPVTTVNGKPVADGLPGEITTLIQKCYWEAHDEAPWATPVDYTAENQ' A
#
# COMPACT_ATOMS: atom_id res chain seq x y z
N MET A 1 0.88 -2.37 -1.68
CA MET A 1 0.28 -3.57 -1.04
C MET A 1 -0.61 -4.29 -2.05
N ILE A 2 -0.62 -5.64 -2.07
CA ILE A 2 -1.41 -6.44 -3.03
C ILE A 2 -2.24 -7.48 -2.24
N PRO A 3 -3.58 -7.45 -2.30
CA PRO A 3 -4.43 -8.42 -1.62
C PRO A 3 -4.41 -9.79 -2.34
N VAL A 4 -4.49 -10.88 -1.55
CA VAL A 4 -4.72 -12.23 -2.07
C VAL A 4 -6.19 -12.59 -1.89
N THR A 5 -6.90 -12.80 -2.99
CA THR A 5 -8.34 -13.11 -3.00
C THR A 5 -8.66 -14.56 -3.38
N THR A 6 -7.65 -15.32 -3.80
CA THR A 6 -7.80 -16.73 -4.22
C THR A 6 -6.65 -17.57 -3.70
N VAL A 7 -6.94 -18.75 -3.16
CA VAL A 7 -5.95 -19.75 -2.72
C VAL A 7 -6.35 -21.12 -3.27
N ASN A 8 -5.44 -21.80 -3.96
CA ASN A 8 -5.67 -23.11 -4.58
C ASN A 8 -6.91 -23.13 -5.50
N GLY A 9 -7.11 -22.04 -6.26
CA GLY A 9 -8.26 -21.88 -7.16
C GLY A 9 -9.61 -21.67 -6.47
N LYS A 10 -9.63 -21.56 -5.13
CA LYS A 10 -10.83 -21.28 -4.35
C LYS A 10 -10.82 -19.82 -3.86
N PRO A 11 -11.96 -19.12 -3.89
CA PRO A 11 -12.04 -17.77 -3.36
C PRO A 11 -11.77 -17.76 -1.85
N VAL A 12 -11.06 -16.74 -1.38
CA VAL A 12 -10.97 -16.42 0.04
C VAL A 12 -12.24 -15.65 0.40
N ALA A 13 -13.10 -16.23 1.25
CA ALA A 13 -14.42 -15.69 1.58
C ALA A 13 -15.25 -15.37 0.32
N ASP A 14 -15.51 -14.09 0.04
CA ASP A 14 -16.27 -13.60 -1.11
C ASP A 14 -15.39 -13.30 -2.35
N GLY A 15 -14.08 -13.53 -2.27
CA GLY A 15 -13.14 -13.25 -3.35
C GLY A 15 -12.81 -11.76 -3.52
N LEU A 16 -13.16 -10.92 -2.54
CA LEU A 16 -12.86 -9.50 -2.52
C LEU A 16 -11.84 -9.19 -1.41
N PRO A 17 -11.06 -8.09 -1.54
CA PRO A 17 -10.27 -7.59 -0.43
C PRO A 17 -11.18 -7.23 0.76
N GLY A 18 -10.90 -7.81 1.92
CA GLY A 18 -11.65 -7.52 3.14
C GLY A 18 -11.38 -6.11 3.70
N GLU A 19 -12.24 -5.67 4.62
CA GLU A 19 -12.19 -4.32 5.21
C GLU A 19 -10.82 -3.99 5.83
N ILE A 20 -10.21 -4.94 6.55
CA ILE A 20 -8.90 -4.76 7.17
C ILE A 20 -7.82 -4.57 6.11
N THR A 21 -7.84 -5.36 5.04
CA THR A 21 -6.86 -5.24 3.95
C THR A 21 -6.99 -3.89 3.25
N THR A 22 -8.21 -3.41 3.02
CA THR A 22 -8.47 -2.08 2.46
C THR A 22 -7.98 -0.96 3.38
N LEU A 23 -8.19 -1.08 4.69
CA LEU A 23 -7.68 -0.11 5.67
C LEU A 23 -6.14 -0.05 5.64
N ILE A 24 -5.48 -1.21 5.65
CA ILE A 24 -4.02 -1.29 5.56
C ILE A 24 -3.53 -0.69 4.24
N GLN A 25 -4.23 -0.92 3.11
CA GLN A 25 -3.89 -0.32 1.83
C GLN A 25 -3.84 1.21 1.93
N LYS A 26 -4.89 1.77 2.52
CA LYS A 26 -5.06 3.21 2.68
C LYS A 26 -3.93 3.77 3.56
N CYS A 27 -3.75 3.22 4.75
CA CYS A 27 -2.71 3.68 5.68
C CYS A 27 -1.30 3.54 5.11
N TYR A 28 -1.03 2.47 4.35
CA TYR A 28 0.25 2.28 3.67
C TYR A 28 0.55 3.46 2.72
N TRP A 29 -0.43 3.87 1.92
CA TRP A 29 -0.25 4.99 0.99
C TRP A 29 -0.19 6.34 1.69
N GLU A 30 -1.05 6.59 2.69
CA GLU A 30 -1.00 7.82 3.49
C GLU A 30 0.38 8.00 4.16
N ALA A 31 0.95 6.92 4.69
CA ALA A 31 2.28 6.98 5.29
C ALA A 31 3.39 7.37 4.30
N HIS A 32 3.22 7.12 2.99
CA HIS A 32 4.21 7.56 1.98
C HIS A 32 4.17 9.08 1.74
N ASP A 33 3.08 9.74 2.09
CA ASP A 33 2.93 11.20 2.00
C ASP A 33 3.34 11.92 3.30
N GLU A 34 3.58 11.18 4.39
CA GLU A 34 3.83 11.73 5.72
C GLU A 34 5.33 11.84 6.06
N ALA A 35 5.75 13.03 6.50
CA ALA A 35 7.15 13.35 6.82
C ALA A 35 7.83 12.45 7.89
N PRO A 36 7.16 11.89 8.91
CA PRO A 36 7.81 10.97 9.84
C PRO A 36 8.24 9.64 9.21
N TRP A 37 7.67 9.28 8.06
CA TRP A 37 7.83 7.97 7.43
C TRP A 37 8.44 8.04 6.02
N ALA A 38 8.54 9.25 5.45
CA ALA A 38 9.13 9.50 4.14
C ALA A 38 9.99 10.77 4.15
N THR A 39 11.14 10.71 3.47
CA THR A 39 12.01 11.88 3.25
C THR A 39 11.80 12.39 1.82
N PRO A 40 11.43 13.66 1.61
CA PRO A 40 11.23 14.20 0.27
C PRO A 40 12.55 14.28 -0.50
N VAL A 41 12.51 13.97 -1.80
CA VAL A 41 13.65 14.12 -2.71
C VAL A 41 13.62 15.53 -3.31
N ASP A 42 14.71 16.28 -3.16
CA ASP A 42 14.91 17.54 -3.88
C ASP A 42 15.48 17.26 -5.27
N TYR A 43 14.63 17.33 -6.28
CA TYR A 43 15.01 17.14 -7.68
C TYR A 43 15.68 18.37 -8.32
N THR A 44 15.78 19.49 -7.60
CA THR A 44 16.48 20.70 -8.06
C THR A 44 17.94 20.73 -7.63
N ALA A 45 18.32 19.90 -6.66
CA ALA A 45 19.70 19.63 -6.34
C ALA A 45 20.33 18.92 -7.55
N GLU A 46 21.28 19.59 -8.23
CA GLU A 46 22.04 18.99 -9.34
C GLU A 46 22.58 17.61 -8.94
N ASN A 47 22.47 16.64 -9.85
CA ASN A 47 23.05 15.31 -9.69
C ASN A 47 24.54 15.46 -9.33
N GLN A 48 24.89 15.22 -8.06
CA GLN A 48 26.29 15.20 -7.61
C GLN A 48 27.08 14.08 -8.29
#